data_AF-A0A1V5SEZ2-F1
#
_entry.id   AF-A0A1V5SEZ2-F1
#
_cell.length_a   1.000
_cell.length_b   1.000
_cell.length_c   1.000
_cell.angle_alpha   90.00
_cell.angle_beta   90.00
_cell.angle_gamma   90.00
#
_symmetry.space_group_name_H-M   'P 1'
#
loop_
_entity.id
_entity.type
_entity.pdbx_description
1 polymer ?
#
loop_
_entity_poly.entity_id
_entity_poly.type
_entity_poly.pdbx_seq_one_letter_code
_entity_poly.pdbx_strand_id
1 'polypeptide(L)'
;MNELNHFCSTILTQRTWSWAVFGIMNLLLFLMIRRIYFHPFIKRAKSLNSKWYQEIKKAYIRRSLGGWLLFVVSLLLTAFIWQTVDFKTFSIYEAGLVGLVILTLLLAVMSHISALGTAAVHVLKQFENNQMTL
;
A
#
# COMPACT_ATOMS: atom_id res chain seq x y z
N MET A 1 -5.16 -0.67 32.40
CA MET A 1 -5.51 -2.04 31.97
C MET A 1 -7.01 -2.21 31.75
N ASN A 2 -7.87 -1.80 32.69
CA ASN A 2 -9.33 -1.88 32.54
C ASN A 2 -9.88 -1.09 31.33
N GLU A 3 -9.37 0.13 31.09
CA GLU A 3 -9.78 0.95 29.94
C GLU A 3 -9.42 0.33 28.58
N LEU A 4 -8.25 -0.29 28.47
CA LEU A 4 -7.82 -0.95 27.23
C LEU A 4 -8.68 -2.19 26.93
N ASN A 5 -9.01 -2.97 27.97
CA ASN A 5 -9.88 -4.13 27.83
C ASN A 5 -11.31 -3.71 27.43
N HIS A 6 -11.81 -2.61 28.00
CA HIS A 6 -13.11 -2.03 27.65
C HIS A 6 -13.13 -1.50 26.20
N PHE A 7 -12.04 -0.88 25.74
CA PHE A 7 -11.91 -0.44 24.35
C PHE A 7 -11.89 -1.63 23.38
N CYS A 8 -11.09 -2.66 23.67
CA CYS A 8 -11.03 -3.88 22.85
C CYS A 8 -12.38 -4.60 22.78
N SER A 9 -13.11 -4.71 23.90
CA SER A 9 -14.44 -5.32 23.90
C SER A 9 -15.45 -4.51 23.10
N THR A 10 -15.38 -3.18 23.16
CA THR A 10 -16.23 -2.27 22.38
C THR A 10 -15.97 -2.43 20.87
N ILE A 11 -14.69 -2.51 20.46
CA ILE A 11 -14.31 -2.76 19.06
C ILE A 11 -14.87 -4.07 18.56
N LEU A 12 -14.74 -5.16 19.33
CA LEU A 12 -15.16 -6.49 18.94
C LEU A 12 -16.69 -6.65 18.89
N THR A 13 -17.42 -5.88 19.70
CA THR A 13 -18.89 -5.94 19.79
C THR A 13 -19.58 -5.00 18.79
N GLN A 14 -19.05 -3.79 18.57
CA GLN A 14 -19.66 -2.78 17.70
C GLN A 14 -19.04 -2.77 16.31
N ARG A 15 -19.31 -3.82 15.52
CA ARG A 15 -18.72 -4.03 14.18
C ARG A 15 -19.05 -2.95 13.15
N THR A 16 -20.15 -2.22 13.32
CA THR A 16 -20.64 -1.21 12.37
C THR A 16 -19.67 -0.07 12.12
N TRP A 17 -18.86 0.32 13.10
CA TRP A 17 -17.84 1.36 12.95
C TRP A 17 -16.41 0.84 13.14
N SER A 18 -16.21 -0.28 13.83
CA SER A 18 -14.89 -0.73 14.25
C SER A 18 -14.00 -1.30 13.13
N TRP A 19 -14.57 -1.93 12.10
CA TRP A 19 -14.55 -1.27 10.79
C TRP A 19 -13.33 -0.47 10.37
N ALA A 20 -13.51 0.83 10.56
CA ALA A 20 -12.60 1.88 10.18
C ALA A 20 -11.28 1.77 10.94
N VAL A 21 -11.25 1.22 12.16
CA VAL A 21 -10.00 1.04 12.92
C VAL A 21 -9.07 0.08 12.17
N PHE A 22 -9.58 -1.06 11.72
CA PHE A 22 -8.81 -2.02 10.93
C PHE A 22 -8.48 -1.51 9.53
N GLY A 23 -9.41 -0.77 8.91
CA GLY A 23 -9.13 -0.08 7.64
C GLY A 23 -8.01 0.95 7.76
N ILE A 24 -8.00 1.76 8.83
CA ILE A 24 -6.94 2.73 9.12
C ILE A 24 -5.62 2.01 9.39
N MET A 25 -5.61 0.93 10.18
CA MET A 25 -4.40 0.12 10.38
C MET A 25 -3.86 -0.42 9.06
N ASN A 26 -4.71 -0.93 8.17
CA ASN A 26 -4.30 -1.44 6.86
C ASN A 26 -3.70 -0.30 5.99
N LEU A 27 -4.34 0.88 5.98
CA LEU A 27 -3.80 2.07 5.31
C LEU A 27 -2.44 2.48 5.85
N LEU A 28 -2.28 2.55 7.17
CA LEU A 28 -1.02 2.92 7.81
C LEU A 28 0.09 1.92 7.47
N LEU A 29 -0.22 0.61 7.54
CA LEU A 29 0.71 -0.45 7.18
C LEU A 29 1.17 -0.31 5.72
N PHE A 30 0.23 -0.15 4.80
CA PHE A 30 0.51 0.07 3.39
C PHE A 30 1.41 1.29 3.14
N LEU A 31 1.07 2.43 3.73
CA LEU A 31 1.84 3.66 3.58
C LEU A 31 3.23 3.55 4.19
N MET A 32 3.37 2.86 5.33
CA MET A 32 4.64 2.62 6.00
C MET A 32 5.56 1.76 5.12
N ILE A 33 5.08 0.63 4.63
CA ILE A 33 5.83 -0.26 3.74
C ILE A 33 6.25 0.51 2.49
N ARG A 34 5.31 1.19 1.82
CA ARG A 34 5.59 2.00 0.65
C ARG A 34 6.65 3.08 0.94
N ARG A 35 6.56 3.77 2.07
CA ARG A 35 7.54 4.79 2.48
C ARG A 35 8.93 4.19 2.65
N ILE A 36 9.06 3.00 3.25
CA ILE A 36 10.35 2.33 3.44
C ILE A 36 11.05 2.09 2.09
N TYR A 37 10.32 1.67 1.06
CA TYR A 37 10.90 1.46 -0.27
C TYR A 37 11.14 2.78 -1.03
N PHE A 38 10.23 3.74 -0.91
CA PHE A 38 10.28 4.99 -1.68
C PHE A 38 11.32 5.96 -1.12
N HIS A 39 11.47 6.02 0.19
CA HIS A 39 12.29 7.04 0.84
C HIS A 39 13.77 7.00 0.43
N PRO A 40 14.47 5.85 0.44
CA PRO A 40 15.86 5.77 -0.02
C PRO A 40 16.01 6.19 -1.49
N PHE A 41 15.07 5.75 -2.34
CA PHE A 41 15.08 6.08 -3.76
C PHE A 41 14.88 7.58 -4.00
N ILE A 42 13.87 8.19 -3.38
CA ILE A 42 13.57 9.61 -3.48
C ILE A 42 14.74 10.45 -2.97
N LYS A 43 15.33 10.07 -1.83
CA LYS A 43 16.47 10.79 -1.24
C LYS A 43 17.65 10.81 -2.21
N ARG A 44 17.98 9.67 -2.83
CA ARG A 44 19.07 9.55 -3.82
C ARG A 44 18.77 10.27 -5.13
N ALA A 45 17.55 10.12 -5.67
CA ALA A 45 17.17 10.80 -6.91
C ALA A 45 17.23 12.32 -6.75
N LYS A 46 16.72 12.84 -5.62
CA LYS A 46 16.74 14.28 -5.33
C LYS A 46 18.15 14.82 -5.10
N SER A 47 19.05 14.05 -4.46
CA SER A 47 20.43 14.47 -4.25
C SER A 47 21.26 14.48 -5.54
N LEU A 48 20.95 13.59 -6.49
CA LEU A 48 21.63 13.57 -7.79
C LEU A 48 21.16 14.71 -8.68
N ASN A 49 19.85 14.85 -8.88
CA ASN A 49 19.29 15.91 -9.70
C ASN A 49 17.81 16.12 -9.39
N SER A 50 17.45 17.33 -8.94
CA SER A 50 16.07 17.68 -8.60
C SER A 50 15.11 17.59 -9.80
N LYS A 51 15.58 17.86 -11.03
CA LYS A 51 14.77 17.72 -12.26
C LYS A 51 14.46 16.26 -12.56
N TRP A 52 15.45 15.36 -12.43
CA TRP A 52 15.24 13.92 -12.61
C TRP A 52 14.20 13.38 -11.64
N TYR A 53 14.27 13.79 -10.38
CA TYR A 53 13.27 13.42 -9.39
C TYR A 53 11.84 13.83 -9.79
N GLN A 54 11.64 15.06 -10.31
CA GLN A 54 10.30 15.52 -10.71
C GLN A 54 9.75 14.71 -11.89
N GLU A 55 10.59 14.41 -12.88
CA GLU A 55 10.18 13.58 -14.02
C GLU A 55 9.86 12.14 -13.60
N ILE A 56 10.68 11.53 -12.73
CA ILE A 56 10.41 10.20 -12.19
C ILE A 56 9.09 10.20 -11.39
N LYS A 57 8.86 11.23 -10.56
CA LYS A 57 7.62 11.38 -9.80
C LYS A 57 6.40 11.46 -10.71
N LYS A 58 6.47 12.28 -11.78
CA LYS A 58 5.39 12.43 -12.76
C LYS A 58 5.12 11.12 -13.50
N ALA A 59 6.18 10.43 -13.93
CA ALA A 59 6.13 9.13 -14.58
C ALA A 59 5.56 8.04 -13.67
N TYR A 60 5.90 8.06 -12.38
CA TYR A 60 5.39 7.15 -11.37
C TYR A 60 3.89 7.34 -11.12
N ILE A 61 3.42 8.58 -10.92
CA ILE A 61 2.01 8.87 -10.62
C ILE A 61 1.10 8.23 -11.67
N ARG A 62 1.45 8.39 -12.95
CA ARG A 62 0.71 7.80 -14.09
C ARG A 62 0.65 6.28 -14.06
N ARG A 63 1.73 5.62 -13.61
CA ARG A 63 1.85 4.15 -13.56
C ARG A 63 1.33 3.54 -12.26
N SER A 64 1.20 4.35 -11.21
CA SER A 64 0.85 3.89 -9.86
C SER A 64 -0.62 3.52 -9.67
N LEU A 65 -1.48 3.78 -10.66
CA LEU A 65 -2.93 3.57 -10.56
C LEU A 65 -3.29 2.11 -10.23
N GLY A 66 -2.60 1.14 -10.84
CA GLY A 66 -2.82 -0.28 -10.57
C GLY A 66 -2.55 -0.66 -9.11
N GLY A 67 -1.47 -0.13 -8.53
CA GLY A 67 -1.13 -0.35 -7.12
C GLY A 67 -2.18 0.24 -6.17
N TRP A 68 -2.70 1.43 -6.50
CA TRP A 68 -3.79 2.04 -5.74
C TRP A 68 -5.09 1.25 -5.85
N LEU A 69 -5.44 0.74 -7.03
CA LEU A 69 -6.64 -0.08 -7.22
C LEU A 69 -6.56 -1.37 -6.38
N LEU A 70 -5.42 -2.06 -6.41
CA LEU A 70 -5.17 -3.25 -5.58
C LEU A 70 -5.24 -2.95 -4.08
N PHE A 71 -4.74 -1.78 -3.66
CA PHE A 71 -4.86 -1.33 -2.29
C PHE A 71 -6.34 -1.10 -1.88
N VAL A 72 -7.13 -0.45 -2.73
CA VAL A 72 -8.58 -0.26 -2.48
C VAL A 72 -9.29 -1.61 -2.36
N VAL A 73 -8.96 -2.58 -3.22
CA VAL A 73 -9.49 -3.95 -3.11
C VAL A 73 -9.12 -4.58 -1.77
N SER A 74 -7.87 -4.48 -1.33
CA SER A 74 -7.44 -4.98 -0.01
C SER A 74 -8.19 -4.30 1.15
N LEU A 75 -8.44 -2.99 1.05
CA LEU A 75 -9.19 -2.22 2.05
C LEU A 75 -10.66 -2.67 2.11
N LEU A 76 -11.31 -2.86 0.96
CA LEU A 76 -12.68 -3.34 0.87
C LEU A 76 -12.80 -4.77 1.41
N LEU A 77 -11.84 -5.65 1.10
CA LEU A 77 -11.78 -6.99 1.66
C LEU A 77 -11.62 -6.95 3.19
N THR A 78 -10.79 -6.06 3.72
CA THR A 78 -10.63 -5.87 5.17
C THR A 78 -11.96 -5.50 5.83
N ALA A 79 -12.66 -4.51 5.26
CA ALA A 79 -13.96 -4.09 5.75
C ALA A 79 -15.00 -5.22 5.67
N PHE A 80 -15.05 -5.92 4.54
CA PHE A 80 -15.95 -7.06 4.33
C PHE A 80 -15.70 -8.17 5.36
N ILE A 81 -14.45 -8.59 5.52
CA ILE A 81 -14.06 -9.65 6.46
C ILE A 81 -14.41 -9.24 7.88
N TRP A 82 -14.13 -8.00 8.28
CA TRP A 82 -14.48 -7.53 9.62
C TRP A 82 -15.98 -7.64 9.92
N GLN A 83 -16.84 -7.37 8.92
CA GLN A 83 -18.28 -7.52 9.08
C GLN A 83 -18.71 -8.98 9.15
N THR A 84 -18.14 -9.86 8.32
CA THR A 84 -18.67 -11.21 8.07
C THR A 84 -18.00 -12.32 8.88
N VAL A 85 -16.77 -12.11 9.36
CA VAL A 85 -15.98 -13.15 10.01
C VAL A 85 -16.54 -13.50 11.39
N ASP A 86 -16.70 -14.80 11.70
CA ASP A 86 -16.95 -15.22 13.07
C ASP A 86 -15.63 -15.45 13.79
N PHE A 87 -15.26 -14.52 14.68
CA PHE A 87 -14.03 -14.61 15.45
C PHE A 87 -14.07 -15.68 16.55
N LYS A 88 -15.23 -16.30 16.82
CA LYS A 88 -15.34 -17.39 17.79
C LYS A 88 -14.90 -18.73 17.20
N THR A 89 -15.06 -18.92 15.89
CA THR A 89 -14.68 -20.15 15.18
C THR A 89 -13.77 -19.80 14.01
N PHE A 90 -12.46 -19.77 14.27
CA PHE A 90 -11.47 -19.53 13.24
C PHE A 90 -11.27 -20.80 12.40
N SER A 91 -11.99 -20.92 11.28
CA SER A 91 -11.87 -22.03 10.35
C SER A 91 -10.91 -21.71 9.19
N ILE A 92 -10.70 -22.68 8.30
CA ILE A 92 -9.88 -22.51 7.09
C ILE A 92 -10.44 -21.41 6.18
N TYR A 93 -11.76 -21.21 6.18
CA TYR A 93 -12.40 -20.15 5.40
C TYR A 93 -11.94 -18.74 5.85
N GLU A 94 -12.00 -18.46 7.15
CA GLU A 94 -11.55 -17.19 7.73
C GLU A 94 -10.05 -16.99 7.51
N ALA A 95 -9.26 -18.05 7.68
CA ALA A 95 -7.83 -18.02 7.39
C ALA A 95 -7.55 -17.68 5.91
N GLY A 96 -8.31 -18.25 4.98
CA GLY A 96 -8.20 -17.97 3.55
C GLY A 96 -8.55 -16.52 3.20
N LEU A 97 -9.58 -15.97 3.85
CA LEU A 97 -9.96 -14.56 3.70
C LEU A 97 -8.87 -13.60 4.19
N VAL A 98 -8.30 -13.86 5.37
CA VAL A 98 -7.16 -13.08 5.89
C VAL A 98 -5.96 -13.21 4.95
N GLY A 99 -5.67 -14.40 4.46
CA GLY A 99 -4.64 -14.65 3.46
C GLY A 99 -4.84 -13.83 2.18
N LEU A 100 -6.08 -13.70 1.71
CA LEU A 100 -6.43 -12.91 0.53
C LEU A 100 -6.19 -11.40 0.74
N VAL A 101 -6.50 -10.87 1.94
CA VAL A 101 -6.17 -9.48 2.29
C VAL A 101 -4.67 -9.24 2.24
N ILE A 102 -3.90 -10.14 2.86
CA ILE A 102 -2.44 -10.04 2.87
C ILE A 102 -1.89 -10.12 1.45
N LEU A 103 -2.37 -11.08 0.64
CA LEU A 103 -1.93 -11.26 -0.73
C LEU A 103 -2.22 -10.02 -1.59
N THR A 104 -3.43 -9.47 -1.52
CA THR A 104 -3.80 -8.26 -2.26
C THR A 104 -2.98 -7.05 -1.83
N LEU A 105 -2.68 -6.92 -0.54
CA LEU A 105 -1.80 -5.88 -0.02
C LEU A 105 -0.37 -6.03 -0.55
N LEU A 106 0.18 -7.25 -0.57
CA LEU A 106 1.51 -7.52 -1.14
C LEU A 106 1.56 -7.19 -2.63
N LEU A 107 0.55 -7.59 -3.40
CA LEU A 107 0.45 -7.25 -4.82
C LEU A 107 0.37 -5.73 -5.04
N ALA A 108 -0.35 -4.99 -4.20
CA ALA A 108 -0.41 -3.54 -4.26
C ALA A 108 0.98 -2.91 -4.02
N VAL A 109 1.73 -3.40 -3.02
CA VAL A 109 3.11 -2.96 -2.74
C VAL A 109 4.03 -3.27 -3.91
N MET A 110 4.03 -4.51 -4.41
CA MET A 110 4.84 -4.93 -5.56
C MET A 110 4.54 -4.09 -6.80
N SER A 111 3.27 -3.80 -7.05
CA SER A 111 2.84 -2.92 -8.15
C SER A 111 3.43 -1.52 -8.01
N HIS A 112 3.45 -0.94 -6.80
CA HIS A 112 4.08 0.36 -6.58
C HIS A 112 5.60 0.35 -6.74
N ILE A 113 6.27 -0.71 -6.29
CA ILE A 113 7.72 -0.87 -6.48
C ILE A 113 8.04 -0.97 -7.98
N SER A 114 7.30 -1.80 -8.71
CA SER A 114 7.45 -1.95 -10.17
C SER A 114 7.16 -0.65 -10.91
N ALA A 115 6.09 0.07 -10.54
CA ALA A 115 5.75 1.38 -11.12
C ALA A 115 6.86 2.43 -10.88
N LEU A 116 7.49 2.41 -9.70
CA LEU A 116 8.61 3.30 -9.39
C LEU A 116 9.87 2.92 -10.19
N GLY A 117 10.22 1.64 -10.22
CA GLY A 117 11.39 1.14 -10.95
C GLY A 117 11.27 1.40 -12.46
N THR A 118 10.12 1.09 -13.06
CA THR A 118 9.86 1.36 -14.48
C THR A 118 9.86 2.86 -14.80
N ALA A 119 9.29 3.70 -13.92
CA ALA A 119 9.37 5.16 -14.08
C ALA A 119 10.82 5.66 -14.02
N ALA A 120 11.63 5.13 -13.10
CA ALA A 120 13.04 5.48 -12.98
C ALA A 120 13.83 5.13 -14.24
N VAL A 121 13.74 3.87 -14.69
CA VAL A 121 14.44 3.39 -15.89
C VAL A 121 14.00 4.16 -17.13
N HIS A 122 12.70 4.40 -17.29
CA HIS A 122 12.16 5.17 -18.40
C HIS A 122 12.77 6.58 -18.47
N VAL A 123 12.81 7.28 -17.33
CA VAL A 123 13.34 8.64 -17.29
C VAL A 123 14.85 8.66 -17.52
N LEU A 124 15.60 7.73 -16.94
CA LEU A 124 17.05 7.62 -17.19
C LEU A 124 17.35 7.38 -18.67
N LYS A 125 16.63 6.45 -19.31
CA LYS A 125 16.78 6.17 -20.75
C LYS A 125 16.43 7.37 -21.62
N GLN A 126 15.41 8.14 -21.25
CA GLN A 126 15.06 9.37 -21.97
C GLN A 126 16.18 10.41 -21.88
N PHE A 127 16.84 10.55 -20.73
CA PHE A 127 17.96 11.48 -20.57
C PHE A 127 19.21 11.03 -21.35
N GLU A 128 19.54 9.74 -21.29
CA GLU A 128 20.66 9.16 -22.05
C GLU A 128 20.51 9.41 -23.55
N ASN A 129 19.32 9.14 -24.11
CA ASN A 129 19.04 9.39 -25.52
C ASN A 129 19.16 10.86 -25.91
N ASN A 130 18.68 11.77 -25.05
CA ASN A 130 18.75 13.22 -25.32
C ASN A 130 20.19 13.75 -25.28
N GLN A 131 21.11 13.10 -24.54
CA GLN A 131 22.53 13.45 -24.52
C GLN A 131 23.28 12.97 -25.76
N MET A 132 22.87 11.85 -26.37
CA MET A 132 23.49 11.32 -27.59
C MET A 132 23.05 12.04 -28.88
N THR A 133 22.01 12.87 -28.80
CA THR A 133 21.48 13.66 -29.94
C THR A 133 21.97 15.11 -29.99
N LEU A 134 22.79 15.54 -29.02
CA LEU A 134 23.41 16.86 -28.93
C LEU A 134 24.90 16.78 -29.26
#